data_AF-A0A8T7KGT5-F1
#
_entry.id   AF-A0A8T7KGT5-F1
#
_cell.length_a   1.000
_cell.length_b   1.000
_cell.length_c   1.000
_cell.angle_alpha   90.00
_cell.angle_beta   90.00
_cell.angle_gamma   90.00
#
_symmetry.space_group_name_H-M   'P 1'
#
loop_
_entity.id
_entity.type
_entity.pdbx_description
1 polymer ?
#
loop_
_entity_poly.entity_id
_entity_poly.type
_entity_poly.pdbx_seq_one_letter_code
_entity_poly.pdbx_strand_id
1 'polypeptide(L)'
;MLITILDIVAPIVFTIFLIGLGLRLGRLLKALLLRQRFRGVTANFVGAPPPMPLGAALKAVLLGPFAHFHRKSNALWGYGLIAYHIAIITEVTGYTLSALILGGRLLLGQAVPDVARHLEHSHNTSPSNLLAIIFGNGEALQAHFLFGSLAPLFIGVTWVAVGFAVAGNTALLITLLRRRTSAIVSDLDPASRGMRIAGRRPWDRTLVRLLIFCIIWTELFARLELVPGIVFVHAGLGLALFMLFPFTYLFHIVYGFFAVAVATRRRMAGTIA
;
A
#
# COMPACT_ATOMS: atom_id res chain seq x y z
N MET A 1 26.53 -3.65 11.51
CA MET A 1 26.43 -4.26 10.16
C MET A 1 25.14 -3.85 9.45
N LEU A 2 23.96 -4.09 10.03
CA LEU A 2 22.67 -3.74 9.39
C LEU A 2 22.51 -2.24 9.06
N ILE A 3 22.84 -1.35 10.00
CA ILE A 3 22.84 0.11 9.83
C ILE A 3 23.69 0.51 8.61
N THR A 4 24.94 0.02 8.56
CA THR A 4 25.88 0.26 7.47
C THR A 4 25.35 -0.25 6.12
N ILE A 5 24.69 -1.42 6.10
CA ILE A 5 24.08 -1.95 4.87
C ILE A 5 22.95 -1.04 4.40
N LEU A 6 22.09 -0.56 5.31
CA LEU A 6 21.01 0.36 4.98
C LEU A 6 21.53 1.69 4.43
N ASP A 7 22.60 2.24 4.99
CA ASP A 7 23.22 3.47 4.50
C ASP A 7 23.71 3.35 3.05
N ILE A 8 24.22 2.18 2.67
CA ILE A 8 24.70 1.89 1.30
C ILE A 8 23.53 1.60 0.35
N VAL A 9 22.55 0.80 0.81
CA VAL A 9 21.48 0.28 -0.05
C VAL A 9 20.36 1.30 -0.26
N ALA A 10 20.07 2.17 0.71
CA ALA A 10 18.97 3.12 0.62
C ALA A 10 19.06 4.03 -0.62
N PRO A 11 20.19 4.69 -0.93
CA PRO A 11 20.30 5.52 -2.14
C PRO A 11 20.09 4.73 -3.44
N ILE A 12 20.56 3.48 -3.49
CA ILE A 12 20.40 2.58 -4.64
C ILE A 12 18.91 2.27 -4.84
N VAL A 13 18.22 1.89 -3.76
CA VAL A 13 16.78 1.58 -3.78
C VAL A 13 15.96 2.80 -4.21
N PHE A 14 16.25 3.98 -3.67
CA PHE A 14 15.56 5.21 -4.08
C PHE A 14 15.76 5.51 -5.57
N THR A 15 16.97 5.31 -6.09
CA THR A 15 17.26 5.48 -7.52
C THR A 15 16.45 4.52 -8.38
N ILE A 16 16.43 3.23 -8.03
CA ILE A 16 15.64 2.20 -8.71
C ILE A 16 14.15 2.55 -8.68
N PHE A 17 13.64 2.97 -7.52
CA PHE A 17 12.25 3.38 -7.34
C PHE A 17 11.89 4.56 -8.25
N LEU A 18 12.69 5.64 -8.24
CA LEU A 18 12.45 6.83 -9.05
C LEU A 18 12.47 6.53 -10.55
N ILE A 19 13.43 5.72 -11.02
CA ILE A 19 13.50 5.29 -12.42
C ILE A 19 12.26 4.46 -12.77
N GLY A 20 11.91 3.46 -11.94
CA GLY A 20 10.74 2.61 -12.19
C GLY A 20 9.42 3.40 -12.19
N LEU A 21 9.27 4.34 -11.26
CA LEU A 21 8.13 5.26 -11.18
C LEU A 21 8.05 6.15 -12.43
N GLY A 22 9.17 6.76 -12.82
CA GLY A 22 9.26 7.60 -14.02
C GLY A 22 8.90 6.85 -15.29
N LEU A 23 9.38 5.60 -15.45
CA LEU A 23 9.01 4.75 -16.59
C LEU A 23 7.51 4.41 -16.62
N ARG A 24 6.91 4.08 -15.48
CA ARG A 24 5.48 3.77 -15.38
C ARG A 24 4.61 4.98 -15.63
N LEU A 25 4.91 6.11 -14.97
CA LEU A 25 4.19 7.37 -15.16
C LEU A 25 4.37 7.90 -16.58
N GLY A 26 5.56 7.79 -17.18
CA GLY A 26 5.81 8.15 -18.57
C GLY A 26 4.98 7.32 -19.54
N ARG A 27 4.85 6.00 -19.32
CA ARG A 27 3.94 5.15 -20.11
C ARG A 27 2.47 5.55 -19.93
N LEU A 28 2.06 5.88 -18.71
CA LEU A 28 0.70 6.35 -18.42
C LEU A 28 0.40 7.68 -19.13
N LEU A 29 1.28 8.67 -18.98
CA LEU A 29 1.16 9.97 -19.63
C LEU A 29 1.12 9.80 -21.15
N LYS A 30 2.00 8.97 -21.71
CA LYS A 30 1.98 8.63 -23.13
C LYS A 30 0.64 8.02 -23.56
N ALA A 31 0.08 7.08 -22.78
CA ALA A 31 -1.22 6.49 -23.07
C ALA A 31 -2.37 7.49 -23.00
N LEU A 32 -2.35 8.40 -22.01
CA LEU A 32 -3.36 9.46 -21.84
C LEU A 32 -3.30 10.50 -22.97
N LEU A 33 -2.09 10.93 -23.34
CA LEU A 33 -1.88 11.95 -24.37
C LEU A 33 -2.12 11.41 -25.78
N LEU A 34 -1.67 10.18 -26.08
CA LEU A 34 -1.79 9.60 -27.42
C LEU A 34 -3.11 8.86 -27.67
N ARG A 35 -4.05 8.84 -26.70
CA ARG A 35 -5.34 8.11 -26.77
C ARG A 35 -5.21 6.71 -27.37
N GLN A 36 -4.13 5.99 -27.08
CA GLN A 36 -3.92 4.67 -27.67
C GLN A 36 -5.01 3.72 -27.15
N ARG A 37 -5.85 3.20 -28.06
CA ARG A 37 -6.84 2.16 -27.76
C ARG A 37 -6.10 0.97 -27.17
N PHE A 38 -6.49 0.54 -25.97
CA PHE A 38 -6.01 -0.70 -25.39
C PHE A 38 -6.47 -1.87 -26.27
N ARG A 39 -5.54 -2.65 -26.82
CA ARG A 39 -5.86 -3.93 -27.47
C ARG A 39 -6.49 -4.86 -26.41
N GLY A 40 -7.71 -5.36 -26.67
CA GLY A 40 -8.38 -6.34 -25.81
C GLY A 40 -9.69 -5.88 -25.14
N VAL A 41 -10.27 -4.74 -25.53
CA VAL A 41 -11.65 -4.41 -25.12
C VAL A 41 -12.61 -5.38 -25.82
N THR A 42 -13.12 -6.35 -25.08
CA THR A 42 -14.11 -7.31 -25.57
C THR A 42 -15.42 -6.60 -25.88
N ALA A 43 -15.98 -6.90 -27.04
CA ALA A 43 -17.28 -6.42 -27.50
C ALA A 43 -18.47 -6.88 -26.64
N ASN A 44 -18.25 -7.42 -25.44
CA ASN A 44 -19.30 -7.80 -24.48
C ASN A 44 -19.51 -6.77 -23.36
N PHE A 45 -18.72 -5.68 -23.32
CA PHE A 45 -19.01 -4.50 -22.49
C PHE A 45 -19.88 -3.48 -23.26
N VAL A 46 -20.89 -3.97 -23.99
CA VAL A 46 -21.79 -3.13 -24.81
C VAL A 46 -22.79 -2.44 -23.89
N GLY A 47 -22.48 -1.19 -23.60
CA GLY A 47 -23.35 -0.30 -22.85
C GLY A 47 -22.50 0.73 -22.14
N ALA A 48 -22.51 1.96 -22.65
CA ALA A 48 -22.08 3.08 -21.84
C ALA A 48 -22.91 3.06 -20.55
N PRO A 49 -22.30 3.07 -19.35
CA PRO A 49 -23.08 3.22 -18.14
C PRO A 49 -23.89 4.52 -18.26
N PRO A 50 -25.18 4.52 -17.83
CA PRO A 50 -26.02 5.70 -17.95
C PRO A 50 -25.37 6.89 -17.23
N PRO A 51 -25.56 8.12 -17.73
CA PRO A 51 -25.05 9.32 -17.08
C PRO A 51 -25.52 9.39 -15.62
N MET A 52 -24.57 9.59 -14.69
CA MET A 52 -24.85 9.70 -13.25
C MET A 52 -24.38 11.06 -12.72
N PRO A 53 -25.11 11.67 -11.76
CA PRO A 53 -24.63 12.84 -11.02
C PRO A 53 -23.29 12.54 -10.33
N LEU A 54 -22.42 13.56 -10.17
CA LEU A 54 -21.06 13.39 -9.66
C LEU A 54 -21.00 12.60 -8.34
N GLY A 55 -21.86 12.93 -7.36
CA GLY A 55 -21.90 12.21 -6.09
C GLY A 55 -22.29 10.73 -6.23
N ALA A 56 -23.25 10.41 -7.09
CA ALA A 56 -23.66 9.04 -7.36
C ALA A 56 -22.60 8.27 -8.15
N ALA A 57 -21.94 8.92 -9.11
CA ALA A 57 -20.83 8.35 -9.87
C ALA A 57 -19.63 8.05 -8.96
N LEU A 58 -19.26 8.99 -8.08
CA LEU A 58 -18.19 8.83 -7.11
C LEU A 58 -18.52 7.69 -6.12
N LYS A 59 -19.75 7.67 -5.58
CA LYS A 59 -20.23 6.58 -4.72
C LYS A 59 -20.16 5.22 -5.43
N ALA A 60 -20.62 5.13 -6.68
CA ALA A 60 -20.59 3.89 -7.45
C ALA A 60 -19.17 3.43 -7.80
N VAL A 61 -18.23 4.35 -8.00
CA VAL A 61 -16.82 4.03 -8.28
C VAL A 61 -16.07 3.62 -7.02
N LEU A 62 -16.31 4.30 -5.89
CA LEU A 62 -15.64 4.02 -4.62
C LEU A 62 -16.23 2.79 -3.91
N LEU A 63 -17.56 2.67 -3.86
CA LEU A 63 -18.26 1.62 -3.13
C LEU A 63 -18.73 0.47 -4.02
N GLY A 64 -18.80 0.65 -5.34
CA GLY A 64 -19.20 -0.41 -6.27
C GLY A 64 -18.30 -1.65 -6.18
N PRO A 65 -16.96 -1.51 -6.14
CA PRO A 65 -16.08 -2.63 -5.88
C PRO A 65 -16.39 -3.32 -4.55
N PHE A 66 -16.55 -2.58 -3.46
CA PHE A 66 -16.91 -3.13 -2.14
C PHE A 66 -18.22 -3.92 -2.19
N ALA A 67 -19.27 -3.35 -2.79
CA ALA A 67 -20.59 -3.99 -2.90
C ALA A 67 -20.59 -5.21 -3.84
N HIS A 68 -19.79 -5.18 -4.92
CA HIS A 68 -19.78 -6.23 -5.93
C HIS A 68 -18.82 -7.39 -5.57
N PHE A 69 -17.66 -7.09 -4.97
CA PHE A 69 -16.73 -8.12 -4.49
C PHE A 69 -17.30 -8.88 -3.30
N HIS A 70 -18.03 -8.24 -2.38
CA HIS A 70 -18.62 -8.93 -1.23
C HIS A 70 -19.67 -9.96 -1.63
N ARG A 71 -20.47 -9.68 -2.67
CA ARG A 71 -21.59 -10.54 -3.11
C ARG A 71 -21.19 -11.73 -3.98
N LYS A 72 -19.99 -11.72 -4.59
CA LYS A 72 -19.54 -12.74 -5.57
C LYS A 72 -18.15 -13.34 -5.31
N SER A 73 -17.42 -12.89 -4.29
CA SER A 73 -16.09 -13.42 -3.94
C SER A 73 -16.11 -14.12 -2.58
N ASN A 74 -15.08 -14.95 -2.32
CA ASN A 74 -14.87 -15.56 -1.01
C ASN A 74 -14.90 -14.49 0.09
N ALA A 75 -15.83 -14.57 1.04
CA ALA A 75 -16.03 -13.56 2.07
C ALA A 75 -14.73 -13.25 2.85
N LEU A 76 -13.91 -14.27 3.14
CA LEU A 76 -12.61 -14.09 3.81
C LEU A 76 -11.63 -13.25 2.98
N TRP A 77 -11.66 -13.41 1.66
CA TRP A 77 -10.87 -12.60 0.73
C TRP A 77 -11.38 -11.16 0.68
N GLY A 78 -12.71 -10.96 0.64
CA GLY A 78 -13.34 -9.65 0.68
C GLY A 78 -12.99 -8.88 1.96
N TYR A 79 -13.26 -9.45 3.13
CA TYR A 79 -12.90 -8.83 4.41
C TYR A 79 -11.40 -8.60 4.54
N GLY A 80 -10.58 -9.58 4.13
CA GLY A 80 -9.13 -9.45 4.12
C GLY A 80 -8.66 -8.26 3.28
N LEU A 81 -9.22 -8.08 2.07
CA LEU A 81 -8.91 -6.94 1.21
C LEU A 81 -9.29 -5.61 1.88
N ILE A 82 -10.48 -5.51 2.47
CA ILE A 82 -10.95 -4.28 3.10
C ILE A 82 -10.03 -3.88 4.26
N ALA A 83 -9.81 -4.80 5.19
CA ALA A 83 -8.93 -4.59 6.34
C ALA A 83 -7.51 -4.21 5.90
N TYR A 84 -6.96 -4.93 4.91
CA TYR A 84 -5.65 -4.63 4.35
C TYR A 84 -5.56 -3.23 3.74
N HIS A 85 -6.58 -2.75 3.02
CA HIS A 85 -6.55 -1.41 2.42
C HIS A 85 -6.68 -0.32 3.48
N ILE A 86 -7.53 -0.50 4.49
CA ILE A 86 -7.63 0.43 5.63
C ILE A 86 -6.25 0.55 6.30
N ALA A 87 -5.61 -0.58 6.60
CA ALA A 87 -4.28 -0.61 7.19
C ALA A 87 -3.24 0.11 6.32
N ILE A 88 -3.10 -0.29 5.06
CA ILE A 88 -2.09 0.32 4.17
C ILE A 88 -2.32 1.80 3.95
N ILE A 89 -3.57 2.24 3.74
CA ILE A 89 -3.84 3.67 3.55
C ILE A 89 -3.42 4.44 4.80
N THR A 90 -3.72 3.92 5.99
CA THR A 90 -3.37 4.57 7.25
C THR A 90 -1.85 4.60 7.46
N GLU A 91 -1.15 3.48 7.29
CA GLU A 91 0.30 3.38 7.46
C GLU A 91 1.07 4.23 6.43
N VAL A 92 0.71 4.14 5.14
CA VAL A 92 1.35 4.93 4.09
C VAL A 92 1.13 6.42 4.31
N THR A 93 -0.07 6.82 4.77
CA THR A 93 -0.34 8.22 5.13
C THR A 93 0.54 8.64 6.31
N GLY A 94 0.67 7.78 7.33
CA GLY A 94 1.57 8.00 8.46
C GLY A 94 3.01 8.21 8.03
N TYR A 95 3.60 7.28 7.27
CA TYR A 95 4.96 7.38 6.77
C TYR A 95 5.17 8.61 5.88
N THR A 96 4.19 8.94 5.02
CA THR A 96 4.26 10.12 4.16
C THR A 96 4.30 11.40 5.01
N LEU A 97 3.43 11.50 6.00
CA LEU A 97 3.39 12.64 6.91
C LEU A 97 4.70 12.74 7.72
N SER A 98 5.20 11.62 8.25
CA SER A 98 6.47 11.55 8.95
C SER A 98 7.64 12.02 8.08
N ALA A 99 7.70 11.60 6.82
CA ALA A 99 8.72 12.03 5.87
C ALA A 99 8.65 13.53 5.57
N LEU A 100 7.44 14.09 5.41
CA LEU A 100 7.23 15.52 5.19
C LEU A 100 7.67 16.36 6.40
N ILE A 101 7.28 15.93 7.62
CA ILE A 101 7.67 16.63 8.86
C ILE A 101 9.18 16.56 9.05
N LEU A 102 9.78 15.37 8.93
CA LEU A 102 11.22 15.19 9.04
C LEU A 102 11.97 16.06 8.03
N GLY A 103 11.53 16.06 6.76
CA GLY A 103 12.09 16.90 5.70
C GLY A 103 12.01 18.39 6.05
N GLY A 104 10.87 18.87 6.54
CA GLY A 104 10.70 20.25 7.00
C GLY A 104 11.64 20.61 8.15
N ARG A 105 11.79 19.73 9.15
CA ARG A 105 12.70 19.93 10.29
C ARG A 105 14.17 19.97 9.86
N LEU A 106 14.58 19.11 8.93
CA LEU A 106 15.93 19.10 8.37
C LEU A 106 16.23 20.40 7.60
N LEU A 107 15.28 20.92 6.82
CA LEU A 107 15.43 22.20 6.11
C LEU A 107 15.59 23.39 7.06
N LEU A 108 14.99 23.30 8.25
CA LEU A 108 15.14 24.31 9.32
C LEU A 108 16.38 24.10 10.19
N GLY A 109 17.24 23.13 9.87
CA GLY A 109 18.47 22.84 10.62
C GLY A 109 18.24 22.29 12.03
N GLN A 110 17.07 21.73 12.31
CA GLN A 110 16.74 21.21 13.63
C GLN A 110 17.50 19.89 13.92
N ALA A 111 17.79 19.66 15.20
CA ALA A 111 18.32 18.38 15.67
C ALA A 111 17.33 17.24 15.39
N VAL A 112 17.86 16.06 15.08
CA VAL A 112 17.11 14.81 14.84
C VAL A 112 17.51 13.78 15.89
N PRO A 113 16.63 12.87 16.32
CA PRO A 113 17.00 11.85 17.30
C PRO A 113 18.00 10.85 16.71
N ASP A 114 18.83 10.25 17.56
CA ASP A 114 19.62 9.08 17.20
C ASP A 114 18.87 7.83 17.66
N VAL A 115 18.21 7.15 16.71
CA VAL A 115 17.36 6.00 17.00
C VAL A 115 18.18 4.82 17.54
N ALA A 116 19.39 4.61 17.03
CA ALA A 116 20.24 3.49 17.47
C ALA A 116 20.74 3.66 18.91
N ARG A 117 20.91 4.91 19.34
CA ARG A 117 21.41 5.26 20.68
C ARG A 117 20.31 5.69 21.65
N HIS A 118 19.05 5.71 21.20
CA HIS A 118 17.91 6.24 21.95
C HIS A 118 18.14 7.66 22.49
N LEU A 119 18.74 8.53 21.68
CA LEU A 119 18.98 9.94 22.04
C LEU A 119 17.94 10.83 21.39
N GLU A 120 17.24 11.67 22.17
CA GLU A 120 16.23 12.60 21.67
C GLU A 120 16.80 13.73 20.80
N HIS A 121 18.03 14.13 21.08
CA HIS A 121 18.71 15.23 20.41
C HIS A 121 20.07 14.78 19.87
N SER A 122 20.19 14.77 18.55
CA SER A 122 21.40 14.46 17.80
C SER A 122 21.41 15.22 16.46
N HIS A 123 22.48 15.07 15.68
CA HIS A 123 22.56 15.51 14.29
C HIS A 123 22.86 14.34 13.35
N ASN A 124 22.48 13.12 13.75
CA ASN A 124 22.68 11.93 12.94
C ASN A 124 21.70 11.91 11.75
N THR A 125 22.12 12.44 10.61
CA THR A 125 21.33 12.45 9.37
C THR A 125 21.68 11.29 8.44
N SER A 126 22.22 10.18 8.96
CA SER A 126 22.49 9.01 8.12
C SER A 126 21.19 8.47 7.50
N PRO A 127 21.21 7.94 6.26
CA PRO A 127 20.02 7.38 5.63
C PRO A 127 19.30 6.34 6.50
N SER A 128 20.04 5.45 7.15
CA SER A 128 19.50 4.46 8.09
C SER A 128 18.76 5.10 9.26
N ASN A 129 19.28 6.18 9.86
CA ASN A 129 18.63 6.86 10.96
C ASN A 129 17.37 7.59 10.49
N LEU A 130 17.43 8.28 9.35
CA LEU A 130 16.25 8.95 8.77
C LEU A 130 15.14 7.96 8.42
N LEU A 131 15.49 6.80 7.86
CA LEU A 131 14.54 5.72 7.59
C LEU A 131 13.96 5.15 8.88
N ALA A 132 14.77 4.94 9.92
CA ALA A 132 14.29 4.46 11.21
C ALA A 132 13.34 5.46 11.89
N ILE A 133 13.55 6.77 11.70
CA ILE A 133 12.60 7.80 12.17
C ILE A 133 11.27 7.71 11.43
N ILE A 134 11.30 7.55 10.09
CA ILE A 134 10.08 7.49 9.26
C ILE A 134 9.31 6.19 9.50
N PHE A 135 9.98 5.05 9.39
CA PHE A 135 9.35 3.74 9.49
C PHE A 135 9.09 3.30 10.94
N GLY A 136 9.84 3.84 11.90
CA GLY A 136 9.59 3.68 13.33
C GLY A 136 8.66 4.74 13.91
N ASN A 137 7.88 5.46 13.10
CA ASN A 137 7.02 6.56 13.55
C ASN A 137 5.94 6.16 14.58
N GLY A 138 5.69 4.87 14.77
CA GLY A 138 4.80 4.32 15.79
C GLY A 138 5.46 4.06 17.15
N GLU A 139 6.79 4.18 17.24
CA GLU A 139 7.54 4.07 18.48
C GLU A 139 7.60 5.43 19.22
N ALA A 140 7.70 5.40 20.55
CA ALA A 140 7.54 6.59 21.38
C ALA A 140 8.52 7.72 21.03
N LEU A 141 9.83 7.43 20.93
CA LEU A 141 10.87 8.43 20.65
C LEU A 141 10.61 9.17 19.32
N GLN A 142 10.36 8.41 18.27
CA GLN A 142 10.15 8.89 16.91
C GLN A 142 8.81 9.62 16.81
N ALA A 143 7.75 9.06 17.40
CA ALA A 143 6.42 9.67 17.40
C ALA A 143 6.41 11.03 18.13
N HIS A 144 7.06 11.14 19.29
CA HIS A 144 7.16 12.41 20.01
C HIS A 144 8.00 13.43 19.25
N PHE A 145 9.10 13.01 18.63
CA PHE A 145 9.88 13.88 17.76
C PHE A 145 9.06 14.40 16.57
N LEU A 146 8.31 13.53 15.90
CA LEU A 146 7.54 13.89 14.71
C LEU A 146 6.28 14.71 15.03
N PHE A 147 5.53 14.32 16.06
CA PHE A 147 4.16 14.83 16.30
C PHE A 147 4.00 15.61 17.61
N GLY A 148 5.03 15.67 18.46
CA GLY A 148 4.99 16.40 19.72
C GLY A 148 3.83 15.93 20.61
N SER A 149 2.97 16.85 21.04
CA SER A 149 1.80 16.57 21.87
C SER A 149 0.75 15.68 21.20
N LEU A 150 0.76 15.56 19.87
CA LEU A 150 -0.15 14.68 19.14
C LEU A 150 0.37 13.23 19.03
N ALA A 151 1.57 12.94 19.53
CA ALA A 151 2.16 11.61 19.47
C ALA A 151 1.27 10.51 20.10
N PRO A 152 0.64 10.69 21.27
CA PRO A 152 -0.23 9.65 21.84
C PRO A 152 -1.44 9.33 20.96
N LEU A 153 -2.02 10.36 20.31
CA LEU A 153 -3.13 10.19 19.37
C LEU A 153 -2.67 9.41 18.13
N PHE A 154 -1.51 9.79 17.57
CA PHE A 154 -0.93 9.12 16.41
C PHE A 154 -0.62 7.64 16.70
N ILE A 155 0.00 7.35 17.84
CA ILE A 155 0.27 5.97 18.29
C ILE A 155 -1.05 5.20 18.44
N GLY A 156 -2.08 5.80 19.04
CA GLY A 156 -3.40 5.17 19.20
C GLY A 156 -4.06 4.80 17.86
N VAL A 157 -4.07 5.74 16.89
CA VAL A 157 -4.62 5.49 15.55
C VAL A 157 -3.83 4.40 14.81
N THR A 158 -2.51 4.44 14.91
CA THR A 158 -1.67 3.45 14.23
C THR A 158 -1.78 2.04 14.84
N TRP A 159 -2.05 1.90 16.14
CA TRP A 159 -2.40 0.60 16.73
C TRP A 159 -3.64 -0.03 16.10
N VAL A 160 -4.67 0.77 15.79
CA VAL A 160 -5.86 0.30 15.08
C VAL A 160 -5.47 -0.16 13.67
N ALA A 161 -4.62 0.60 12.98
CA ALA A 161 -4.13 0.25 11.64
C ALA A 161 -3.35 -1.08 11.65
N VAL A 162 -2.46 -1.28 12.62
CA VAL A 162 -1.73 -2.54 12.82
C VAL A 162 -2.70 -3.72 13.04
N GLY A 163 -3.75 -3.54 13.83
CA GLY A 163 -4.79 -4.56 14.02
C GLY A 163 -5.46 -4.97 12.70
N PHE A 164 -5.84 -4.00 11.88
CA PHE A 164 -6.35 -4.25 10.53
C PHE A 164 -5.30 -4.89 9.61
N ALA A 165 -4.02 -4.53 9.76
CA ALA A 165 -2.92 -5.07 8.96
C ALA A 165 -2.73 -6.55 9.23
N VAL A 166 -2.69 -6.94 10.51
CA VAL A 166 -2.56 -8.34 10.96
C VAL A 166 -3.75 -9.15 10.48
N ALA A 167 -4.97 -8.73 10.79
CA ALA A 167 -6.18 -9.46 10.44
C ALA A 167 -6.35 -9.58 8.91
N GLY A 168 -6.20 -8.45 8.20
CA GLY A 168 -6.34 -8.36 6.76
C GLY A 168 -5.29 -9.20 6.02
N ASN A 169 -4.02 -9.03 6.37
CA ASN A 169 -2.95 -9.76 5.69
C ASN A 169 -2.96 -11.26 6.03
N THR A 170 -3.35 -11.65 7.25
CA THR A 170 -3.53 -13.06 7.62
C THR A 170 -4.66 -13.72 6.82
N ALA A 171 -5.82 -13.06 6.72
CA ALA A 171 -6.94 -13.56 5.89
C ALA A 171 -6.52 -13.74 4.41
N LEU A 172 -5.77 -12.78 3.87
CA LEU A 172 -5.28 -12.83 2.49
C LEU A 172 -4.19 -13.88 2.28
N LEU A 173 -3.29 -14.07 3.25
CA LEU A 173 -2.25 -15.10 3.18
C LEU A 173 -2.87 -16.50 3.27
N ILE A 174 -3.81 -16.73 4.19
CA ILE A 174 -4.53 -18.01 4.31
C ILE A 174 -5.25 -18.34 3.00
N THR A 175 -5.93 -17.38 2.39
CA THR A 175 -6.64 -17.59 1.13
C THR A 175 -5.69 -17.87 -0.05
N LEU A 176 -4.51 -17.23 -0.10
CA LEU A 176 -3.44 -17.53 -1.06
C LEU A 176 -2.86 -18.93 -0.86
N LEU A 177 -2.46 -19.26 0.37
CA LEU A 177 -1.88 -20.57 0.71
C LEU A 177 -2.86 -21.70 0.43
N ARG A 178 -4.16 -21.50 0.69
CA ARG A 178 -5.22 -22.47 0.37
C ARG A 178 -5.65 -22.50 -1.11
N ARG A 179 -4.94 -21.82 -2.01
CA ARG A 179 -5.25 -21.75 -3.46
C ARG A 179 -6.67 -21.24 -3.76
N ARG A 180 -7.23 -20.41 -2.89
CA ARG A 180 -8.58 -19.85 -3.03
C ARG A 180 -8.61 -18.53 -3.78
N THR A 181 -7.45 -18.05 -4.23
CA THR A 181 -7.30 -16.82 -5.01
C THR A 181 -7.76 -17.04 -6.44
N SER A 182 -8.78 -16.29 -6.86
CA SER A 182 -9.44 -16.46 -8.16
C SER A 182 -10.10 -17.83 -8.36
N ALA A 183 -10.34 -18.57 -7.26
CA ALA A 183 -11.10 -19.82 -7.31
C ALA A 183 -12.58 -19.49 -7.52
N ILE A 184 -13.21 -20.17 -8.48
CA ILE A 184 -14.67 -20.11 -8.66
C ILE A 184 -15.25 -21.26 -7.84
N VAL A 185 -15.73 -20.94 -6.64
CA VAL A 185 -16.26 -21.91 -5.68
C VAL A 185 -17.79 -21.92 -5.64
N SER A 186 -18.43 -20.92 -6.26
CA SER A 186 -19.88 -20.75 -6.35
C SER A 186 -20.26 -20.25 -7.74
N ASP A 187 -21.52 -20.46 -8.12
CA ASP A 187 -22.04 -19.99 -9.41
C ASP A 187 -22.06 -18.45 -9.43
N LEU A 188 -21.38 -17.84 -10.41
CA LEU A 188 -21.21 -16.38 -10.49
C LEU A 188 -22.37 -15.70 -11.21
N ASP A 189 -23.01 -16.43 -12.12
CA ASP A 189 -24.14 -16.03 -12.95
C ASP A 189 -24.81 -17.28 -13.57
N PRO A 190 -26.04 -17.17 -14.09
CA PRO A 190 -26.74 -18.32 -14.66
C PRO A 190 -25.95 -19.05 -15.77
N ALA A 191 -25.12 -18.33 -16.54
CA ALA A 191 -24.32 -18.93 -17.60
C ALA A 191 -23.07 -19.66 -17.10
N SER A 192 -22.64 -19.45 -15.84
CA SER A 192 -21.50 -20.15 -15.22
C SER A 192 -21.91 -21.20 -14.17
N ARG A 193 -23.19 -21.61 -14.18
CA ARG A 193 -23.72 -22.59 -13.24
C ARG A 193 -22.94 -23.90 -13.30
N GLY A 194 -22.47 -24.38 -12.15
CA GLY A 194 -21.70 -25.62 -12.02
C GLY A 194 -20.22 -25.51 -12.41
N MET A 195 -19.76 -24.37 -12.96
CA MET A 195 -18.33 -24.20 -13.25
C MET A 195 -17.55 -24.01 -11.96
N ARG A 196 -16.57 -24.88 -11.73
CA ARG A 196 -15.62 -24.77 -10.61
C ARG A 196 -14.21 -24.70 -11.17
N ILE A 197 -13.53 -23.60 -10.90
CA ILE A 197 -12.17 -23.38 -11.37
C ILE A 197 -11.26 -23.28 -10.15
N ALA A 198 -10.25 -24.13 -10.11
CA ALA A 198 -9.22 -24.07 -9.08
C ALA A 198 -8.48 -22.73 -9.17
N GLY A 199 -8.28 -22.09 -8.01
CA GLY A 199 -7.51 -20.86 -7.94
C GLY A 199 -6.03 -21.09 -8.25
N ARG A 200 -5.35 -20.02 -8.64
CA ARG A 200 -3.90 -20.04 -8.91
C ARG A 200 -3.13 -19.51 -7.70
N ARG A 201 -1.86 -19.91 -7.57
CA ARG A 201 -0.89 -19.28 -6.64
C ARG A 201 0.02 -18.34 -7.42
N PRO A 202 -0.35 -17.06 -7.58
CA PRO A 202 0.55 -16.07 -8.16
C PRO A 202 1.77 -15.86 -7.25
N TRP A 203 2.96 -16.20 -7.76
CA TRP A 203 4.21 -16.10 -7.01
C TRP A 203 4.54 -14.65 -6.63
N ASP A 204 4.32 -13.71 -7.55
CA ASP A 204 4.46 -12.28 -7.35
C ASP A 204 3.63 -11.78 -6.17
N ARG A 205 2.35 -12.19 -6.09
CA ARG A 205 1.48 -11.81 -4.97
C ARG A 205 1.89 -12.49 -3.67
N THR A 206 2.36 -13.73 -3.74
CA THR A 206 2.80 -14.47 -2.54
C THR A 206 4.03 -13.83 -1.94
N LEU A 207 5.03 -13.49 -2.75
CA LEU A 207 6.25 -12.82 -2.31
C LEU A 207 5.95 -11.48 -1.64
N VAL A 208 5.18 -10.61 -2.31
CA VAL A 208 4.82 -9.29 -1.75
C VAL A 208 4.02 -9.43 -0.47
N ARG A 209 3.11 -10.41 -0.38
CA ARG A 209 2.29 -10.64 0.82
C ARG A 209 3.10 -11.13 2.00
N LEU A 210 4.07 -12.00 1.77
CA LEU A 210 5.01 -12.44 2.79
C LEU A 210 5.91 -11.29 3.24
N LEU A 211 6.38 -10.46 2.30
CA LEU A 211 7.17 -9.27 2.64
C LEU A 211 6.37 -8.32 3.54
N ILE A 212 5.11 -8.01 3.19
CA ILE A 212 4.21 -7.19 4.02
C ILE A 212 3.94 -7.86 5.37
N PHE A 213 3.79 -9.19 5.40
CA PHE A 213 3.62 -9.92 6.67
C PHE A 213 4.83 -9.72 7.58
N CYS A 214 6.05 -9.86 7.05
CA CYS A 214 7.28 -9.59 7.80
C CYS A 214 7.34 -8.13 8.28
N ILE A 215 6.99 -7.16 7.43
CA ILE A 215 6.94 -5.73 7.80
C ILE A 215 6.05 -5.53 9.03
N ILE A 216 4.81 -6.02 8.99
CA ILE A 216 3.85 -5.91 10.10
C ILE A 216 4.40 -6.51 11.39
N TRP A 217 5.02 -7.69 11.32
CA TRP A 217 5.57 -8.33 12.52
C TRP A 217 6.80 -7.61 13.07
N THR A 218 7.70 -7.16 12.21
CA THR A 218 8.86 -6.36 12.65
C THR A 218 8.42 -5.03 13.27
N GLU A 219 7.33 -4.46 12.80
CA GLU A 219 6.72 -3.26 13.39
C GLU A 219 6.11 -3.55 14.77
N LEU A 220 5.36 -4.64 14.91
CA LEU A 220 4.82 -5.09 16.19
C LEU A 220 5.93 -5.34 17.21
N PHE A 221 7.01 -6.02 16.80
CA PHE A 221 8.14 -6.28 17.68
C PHE A 221 8.88 -5.00 18.08
N ALA A 222 8.95 -4.00 17.19
CA ALA A 222 9.50 -2.69 17.52
C ALA A 222 8.63 -1.95 18.53
N ARG A 223 7.32 -1.83 18.27
CA ARG A 223 6.35 -1.13 19.12
C ARG A 223 6.19 -1.74 20.52
N LEU A 224 6.38 -3.05 20.64
CA LEU A 224 6.34 -3.79 21.91
C LEU A 224 7.71 -3.87 22.58
N GLU A 225 8.74 -3.25 22.01
CA GLU A 225 10.11 -3.23 22.54
C GLU A 225 10.70 -4.64 22.77
N LEU A 226 10.27 -5.64 21.99
CA LEU A 226 10.64 -7.04 22.18
C LEU A 226 12.01 -7.40 21.61
N VAL A 227 12.41 -6.74 20.52
CA VAL A 227 13.68 -7.01 19.82
C VAL A 227 14.42 -5.71 19.56
N PRO A 228 15.53 -5.44 20.27
CA PRO A 228 16.30 -4.22 20.08
C PRO A 228 16.79 -4.05 18.63
N GLY A 229 16.63 -2.85 18.08
CA GLY A 229 17.10 -2.51 16.73
C GLY A 229 16.29 -3.14 15.58
N ILE A 230 15.15 -3.80 15.86
CA ILE A 230 14.32 -4.39 14.80
C ILE A 230 13.68 -3.35 13.87
N VAL A 231 13.58 -2.09 14.31
CA VAL A 231 13.18 -0.95 13.48
C VAL A 231 14.04 -0.81 12.22
N PHE A 232 15.33 -1.13 12.29
CA PHE A 232 16.22 -1.10 11.13
C PHE A 232 15.91 -2.25 10.16
N VAL A 233 15.51 -3.41 10.68
CA VAL A 233 15.04 -4.52 9.82
C VAL A 233 13.73 -4.13 9.15
N HIS A 234 12.79 -3.57 9.90
CA HIS A 234 11.52 -3.06 9.39
C HIS A 234 11.73 -2.01 8.28
N ALA A 235 12.62 -1.04 8.49
CA ALA A 235 13.01 -0.06 7.48
C ALA A 235 13.63 -0.72 6.22
N GLY A 236 14.46 -1.75 6.39
CA GLY A 236 15.03 -2.52 5.28
C GLY A 236 13.98 -3.28 4.47
N LEU A 237 12.99 -3.89 5.14
CA LEU A 237 11.86 -4.54 4.47
C LEU A 237 10.97 -3.50 3.76
N GLY A 238 10.79 -2.32 4.35
CA GLY A 238 10.14 -1.17 3.73
C GLY A 238 10.84 -0.74 2.44
N LEU A 239 12.16 -0.59 2.47
CA LEU A 239 12.98 -0.30 1.28
C LEU A 239 12.81 -1.38 0.20
N ALA A 240 12.83 -2.66 0.57
CA ALA A 240 12.59 -3.74 -0.38
C ALA A 240 11.21 -3.62 -1.05
N LEU A 241 10.18 -3.24 -0.29
CA LEU A 241 8.83 -3.01 -0.83
C LEU A 241 8.80 -1.79 -1.75
N PHE A 242 9.47 -0.70 -1.39
CA PHE A 242 9.64 0.48 -2.25
C PHE A 242 10.34 0.11 -3.57
N MET A 243 11.43 -0.64 -3.52
CA MET A 243 12.14 -1.12 -4.71
C MET A 243 11.21 -1.90 -5.66
N LEU A 244 10.37 -2.79 -5.09
CA LEU A 244 9.45 -3.63 -5.84
C LEU A 244 8.17 -2.89 -6.29
N PHE A 245 7.85 -1.75 -5.69
CA PHE A 245 6.60 -1.01 -5.91
C PHE A 245 6.28 -0.75 -7.40
N PRO A 246 7.17 -0.15 -8.22
CA PRO A 246 6.87 0.14 -9.62
C PRO A 246 6.80 -1.12 -10.50
N PHE A 247 7.30 -2.26 -10.03
CA PHE A 247 7.39 -3.50 -10.82
C PHE A 247 6.32 -4.53 -10.46
N THR A 248 5.61 -4.35 -9.35
CA THR A 248 4.60 -5.29 -8.85
C THR A 248 3.18 -4.77 -9.05
N TYR A 249 2.19 -5.59 -8.65
CA TYR A 249 0.79 -5.18 -8.66
C TYR A 249 0.52 -3.97 -7.76
N LEU A 250 1.38 -3.64 -6.78
CA LEU A 250 1.21 -2.53 -5.84
C LEU A 250 1.07 -1.16 -6.52
N PHE A 251 1.64 -1.01 -7.71
CA PHE A 251 1.49 0.21 -8.51
C PHE A 251 0.02 0.54 -8.85
N HIS A 252 -0.91 -0.41 -8.71
CA HIS A 252 -2.36 -0.14 -8.80
C HIS A 252 -2.84 0.95 -7.82
N ILE A 253 -2.12 1.20 -6.72
CA ILE A 253 -2.45 2.28 -5.78
C ILE A 253 -2.36 3.63 -6.49
N VAL A 254 -1.32 3.84 -7.32
CA VAL A 254 -1.15 5.07 -8.10
C VAL A 254 -2.18 5.14 -9.23
N TYR A 255 -2.36 4.04 -9.97
CA TYR A 255 -3.38 3.98 -11.03
C TYR A 255 -4.80 4.11 -10.51
N GLY A 256 -5.07 3.71 -9.26
CA GLY A 256 -6.39 3.74 -8.66
C GLY A 256 -7.00 5.13 -8.69
N PHE A 257 -6.24 6.16 -8.33
CA PHE A 257 -6.69 7.56 -8.39
C PHE A 257 -7.08 7.98 -9.82
N PHE A 258 -6.22 7.69 -10.80
CA PHE A 258 -6.50 7.99 -12.21
C PHE A 258 -7.68 7.17 -12.75
N ALA A 259 -7.78 5.90 -12.38
CA ALA A 259 -8.85 5.00 -12.78
C ALA A 259 -10.19 5.47 -12.21
N VAL A 260 -10.23 5.96 -10.97
CA VAL A 260 -11.42 6.56 -10.35
C VAL A 260 -11.85 7.82 -11.11
N ALA A 261 -10.91 8.70 -11.45
CA ALA A 261 -11.21 9.91 -12.23
C ALA A 261 -11.74 9.58 -13.63
N VAL A 262 -11.09 8.65 -14.34
CA VAL A 262 -11.51 8.19 -15.68
C VAL A 262 -12.85 7.46 -15.62
N ALA A 263 -13.06 6.57 -14.64
CA ALA A 263 -14.31 5.84 -14.47
C ALA A 263 -15.48 6.75 -14.11
N THR A 264 -15.26 7.73 -13.23
CA THR A 264 -16.25 8.76 -12.89
C THR A 264 -16.62 9.56 -14.14
N ARG A 265 -15.62 10.03 -14.91
CA ARG A 265 -15.86 10.75 -16.17
C ARG A 265 -16.63 9.91 -17.19
N ARG A 266 -16.31 8.61 -17.34
CA ARG A 266 -17.04 7.71 -18.24
C ARG A 266 -18.51 7.54 -17.85
N ARG A 267 -18.79 7.44 -16.55
CA ARG A 267 -20.16 7.37 -16.00
C ARG A 267 -20.90 8.70 -16.06
N MET A 268 -20.22 9.84 -16.10
CA MET A 268 -20.86 11.13 -16.32
C MET A 268 -21.15 11.38 -17.80
N ALA A 269 -20.23 11.00 -18.69
CA ALA A 269 -20.28 11.31 -20.12
C ALA A 269 -20.86 10.19 -21.00
N GLY A 270 -21.21 9.04 -20.44
CA GLY A 270 -21.74 7.89 -21.20
C GLY A 270 -20.76 7.37 -22.25
N THR A 271 -19.46 7.27 -21.94
CA THR A 271 -18.44 6.91 -22.95
C THR A 271 -17.94 5.46 -22.82
N ILE A 272 -18.03 4.72 -23.92
CA ILE A 272 -17.28 3.48 -24.17
C ILE A 272 -15.99 3.89 -24.90
N ALA A 273 -14.84 3.48 -24.36
CA ALA A 273 -13.54 3.64 -25.02
C ALA A 273 -12.93 2.26 -25.23
#